data_AF-A0A9F2R8Q3-F1
#
_entry.id   AF-A0A9F2R8Q3-F1
#
_cell.length_a   1.000
_cell.length_b   1.000
_cell.length_c   1.000
_cell.angle_alpha   90.00
_cell.angle_beta   90.00
_cell.angle_gamma   90.00
#
_symmetry.space_group_name_H-M   'P 1'
#
loop_
_entity.id
_entity.type
_entity.pdbx_description
1 polymer ?
#
loop_
_entity_poly.entity_id
_entity_poly.type
_entity_poly.pdbx_seq_one_letter_code
_entity_poly.pdbx_strand_id
1 'polypeptide(L)'
;MYHLGSKLLLSLLGFTVNCSLFSEATVAPSSGPRVKASYTFGRTFLGLDKCNACIGTSICKKFFKEEIRFDSWLSSHLTLPPSSLSHYPGNYSDDSKSWRPVEISRLTTKYQHDQSDERICTSLTQTKSCSIERALWNTERFQKWLKAKRLTPLLVQGLRTPMLHCPSQRLLDRIVRRYAEVPDAGSVYMDHFTDRDKLRLLYMLSVNTHPIMLQV
;
A
#
# COMPACT_ATOMS: atom_id res chain seq x y z
N MET A 1 78.15 -3.95 -16.12
CA MET A 1 78.44 -5.31 -16.61
C MET A 1 77.98 -6.33 -15.56
N TYR A 2 77.89 -7.61 -15.92
CA TYR A 2 77.61 -8.79 -15.08
C TYR A 2 78.56 -8.88 -13.85
N HIS A 3 78.39 -9.66 -12.76
CA HIS A 3 77.55 -10.84 -12.39
C HIS A 3 77.61 -11.00 -10.81
N LEU A 4 77.08 -11.97 -10.02
CA LEU A 4 76.22 -13.18 -10.14
C LEU A 4 75.74 -13.63 -8.71
N GLY A 5 74.45 -13.98 -8.52
CA GLY A 5 73.97 -14.81 -7.38
C GLY A 5 73.96 -14.17 -5.96
N SER A 6 73.53 -14.84 -4.87
CA SER A 6 72.83 -16.13 -4.73
C SER A 6 72.19 -16.34 -3.32
N LYS A 7 71.16 -17.19 -3.24
CA LYS A 7 70.59 -17.89 -2.05
C LYS A 7 69.93 -17.11 -0.87
N LEU A 8 68.59 -17.23 -0.89
CA LEU A 8 67.63 -17.43 0.21
C LEU A 8 68.17 -18.06 1.53
N LEU A 9 67.74 -17.52 2.69
CA LEU A 9 67.35 -18.31 3.87
C LEU A 9 66.58 -17.45 4.90
N LEU A 10 65.37 -17.85 5.34
CA LEU A 10 64.85 -17.47 6.66
C LEU A 10 63.74 -18.43 7.17
N SER A 11 64.03 -19.09 8.29
CA SER A 11 63.14 -19.76 9.26
C SER A 11 61.80 -20.39 8.82
N LEU A 12 61.78 -21.73 8.83
CA LEU A 12 60.56 -22.55 9.02
C LEU A 12 60.59 -23.13 10.44
N LEU A 13 59.58 -22.83 11.25
CA LEU A 13 59.25 -23.57 12.48
C LEU A 13 57.74 -23.68 12.60
N GLY A 14 57.21 -24.90 12.51
CA GLY A 14 55.78 -25.19 12.67
C GLY A 14 55.52 -26.00 13.93
N PHE A 15 54.35 -25.81 14.54
CA PHE A 15 53.81 -26.69 15.56
C PHE A 15 52.42 -27.17 15.14
N THR A 16 52.18 -28.48 15.27
CA THR A 16 50.93 -29.15 14.89
C THR A 16 50.02 -29.33 16.08
N VAL A 17 48.77 -28.84 16.01
CA VAL A 17 47.70 -29.26 16.95
C VAL A 17 46.41 -29.58 16.19
N ASN A 18 46.18 -30.89 16.08
CA ASN A 18 44.93 -31.64 16.12
C ASN A 18 43.58 -30.97 15.77
N CYS A 19 42.78 -31.63 14.92
CA CYS A 19 41.39 -31.29 14.67
C CYS A 19 40.48 -31.73 15.84
N SER A 20 39.59 -30.84 16.31
CA SER A 20 38.40 -31.21 17.10
C SER A 20 37.23 -30.25 16.87
N LEU A 21 36.25 -30.78 16.14
CA LEU A 21 34.84 -30.41 16.05
C LEU A 21 34.31 -29.29 16.98
N PHE A 22 33.99 -28.13 16.40
CA PHE A 22 32.97 -27.20 16.94
C PHE A 22 31.86 -27.05 15.90
N SER A 23 30.62 -27.43 16.27
CA SER A 23 29.46 -27.32 15.39
C SER A 23 28.90 -25.91 15.41
N GLU A 24 29.44 -25.01 14.61
CA GLU A 24 28.82 -23.71 14.37
C GLU A 24 27.57 -23.90 13.49
N ALA A 25 26.39 -23.75 14.10
CA ALA A 25 25.13 -24.05 13.46
C ALA A 25 24.87 -23.10 12.27
N THR A 26 25.02 -23.62 11.05
CA THR A 26 24.76 -22.87 9.82
C THR A 26 23.26 -22.56 9.72
N VAL A 27 22.88 -21.37 10.20
CA VAL A 27 21.52 -20.83 10.02
C VAL A 27 21.33 -20.55 8.54
N ALA A 28 20.65 -21.49 7.86
CA ALA A 28 20.35 -21.37 6.44
C ALA A 28 19.62 -20.03 6.16
N PRO A 29 20.01 -19.27 5.12
CA PRO A 29 19.37 -18.01 4.79
C PRO A 29 17.93 -18.30 4.34
N SER A 30 16.96 -18.02 5.21
CA SER A 30 15.55 -18.27 4.92
C SER A 30 15.10 -17.45 3.71
N SER A 31 14.67 -18.14 2.66
CA SER A 31 14.32 -17.59 1.34
C SER A 31 12.96 -16.89 1.32
N GLY A 32 12.59 -16.24 2.43
CA GLY A 32 11.47 -15.32 2.47
C GLY A 32 11.80 -14.03 1.69
N PRO A 33 10.82 -13.42 1.00
CA PRO A 33 11.05 -12.17 0.28
C PRO A 33 11.38 -11.05 1.27
N ARG A 34 12.63 -10.57 1.26
CA ARG A 34 13.06 -9.40 2.06
C ARG A 34 12.37 -8.14 1.55
N VAL A 35 11.20 -7.84 2.10
CA VAL A 35 10.51 -6.56 1.89
C VAL A 35 11.43 -5.44 2.39
N LYS A 36 11.94 -4.59 1.48
CA LYS A 36 12.80 -3.46 1.84
C LYS A 36 12.07 -2.54 2.80
N ALA A 37 12.69 -2.25 3.96
CA ALA A 37 12.07 -1.47 5.03
C ALA A 37 11.80 0.01 4.71
N SER A 38 12.25 0.52 3.55
CA SER A 38 12.26 1.96 3.23
C SER A 38 11.23 2.42 2.19
N TYR A 39 10.28 1.57 1.75
CA TYR A 39 9.23 2.03 0.81
C TYR A 39 8.09 2.81 1.52
N THR A 40 8.45 3.97 2.07
CA THR A 40 7.52 4.96 2.65
C THR A 40 6.74 5.70 1.57
N PHE A 41 7.38 5.99 0.43
CA PHE A 41 6.83 6.73 -0.70
C PHE A 41 5.42 6.27 -1.09
N GLY A 42 5.25 4.98 -1.41
CA GLY A 42 3.95 4.44 -1.82
C GLY A 42 2.91 4.53 -0.70
N ARG A 43 3.34 4.36 0.56
CA ARG A 43 2.45 4.45 1.73
C ARG A 43 1.91 5.87 1.90
N THR A 44 2.76 6.90 1.78
CA THR A 44 2.33 8.31 1.85
C THR A 44 1.54 8.74 0.61
N PHE A 45 1.86 8.21 -0.58
CA PHE A 45 1.08 8.48 -1.79
C PHE A 45 -0.34 7.90 -1.69
N LEU A 46 -0.48 6.69 -1.16
CA LEU A 46 -1.74 5.94 -1.02
C LEU A 46 -2.51 6.28 0.27
N GLY A 47 -1.99 7.14 1.16
CA GLY A 47 -2.64 7.52 2.42
C GLY A 47 -2.68 6.40 3.48
N LEU A 48 -1.75 5.45 3.42
CA LEU A 48 -1.68 4.26 4.31
C LEU A 48 -1.16 4.56 5.72
N ASP A 49 -0.74 5.79 5.95
CA ASP A 49 -0.57 6.42 7.26
C ASP A 49 -1.92 6.74 7.92
N LYS A 50 -2.94 7.10 7.13
CA LYS A 50 -4.30 7.41 7.62
C LYS A 50 -5.24 6.21 7.63
N CYS A 51 -5.26 5.42 6.54
CA CYS A 51 -6.17 4.29 6.34
C CYS A 51 -5.60 3.29 5.32
N ASN A 52 -5.82 1.99 5.50
CA ASN A 52 -5.40 0.98 4.52
C ASN A 52 -6.25 1.05 3.22
N ALA A 53 -5.99 2.03 2.34
CA ALA A 53 -6.60 2.20 1.02
C ALA A 53 -6.18 1.13 -0.03
N CYS A 54 -5.81 -0.05 0.45
CA CYS A 54 -5.21 -1.15 -0.31
C CYS A 54 -5.91 -2.50 -0.10
N ILE A 55 -6.98 -2.52 0.70
CA ILE A 55 -7.74 -3.73 0.96
C ILE A 55 -8.64 -3.97 -0.26
N GLY A 56 -8.29 -5.01 -1.01
CA GLY A 56 -8.91 -5.33 -2.30
C GLY A 56 -8.66 -4.32 -3.42
N THR A 57 -7.46 -3.75 -3.50
CA THR A 57 -7.02 -3.03 -4.71
C THR A 57 -5.62 -3.44 -5.13
N SER A 58 -5.54 -4.23 -6.20
CA SER A 58 -4.29 -4.78 -6.74
C SER A 58 -3.27 -3.72 -7.14
N ILE A 59 -3.70 -2.48 -7.41
CA ILE A 59 -2.82 -1.31 -7.59
C ILE A 59 -1.81 -1.17 -6.45
N CYS A 60 -2.19 -1.45 -5.20
CA CYS A 60 -1.29 -1.38 -4.06
C CYS A 60 -0.26 -2.51 -4.04
N LYS A 61 -0.65 -3.73 -4.42
CA LYS A 61 0.27 -4.87 -4.56
C LYS A 61 1.36 -4.53 -5.60
N LYS A 62 0.97 -3.86 -6.67
CA LYS A 62 1.88 -3.35 -7.72
C LYS A 62 2.83 -2.27 -7.16
N PHE A 63 2.32 -1.28 -6.44
CA PHE A 63 3.16 -0.29 -5.74
C PHE A 63 4.17 -0.94 -4.77
N PHE A 64 3.73 -1.86 -3.90
CA PHE A 64 4.59 -2.52 -2.91
C PHE A 64 5.69 -3.41 -3.54
N LYS A 65 5.47 -3.95 -4.75
CA LYS A 65 6.45 -4.74 -5.51
C LYS A 65 7.44 -3.90 -6.33
N GLU A 66 7.32 -2.57 -6.32
CA GLU A 66 7.98 -1.67 -7.28
C GLU A 66 7.59 -1.95 -8.75
N GLU A 67 6.46 -2.63 -9.04
CA GLU A 67 5.92 -2.81 -10.41
C GLU A 67 5.51 -1.47 -11.05
N ILE A 68 5.30 -0.44 -10.23
CA ILE A 68 4.91 0.92 -10.62
C ILE A 68 6.02 1.89 -10.23
N ARG A 69 6.46 2.72 -11.19
CA ARG A 69 7.49 3.75 -10.97
C ARG A 69 7.10 5.04 -11.69
N PHE A 70 7.04 6.15 -10.95
CA PHE A 70 6.81 7.47 -11.53
C PHE A 70 8.07 7.98 -12.24
N ASP A 71 7.93 8.85 -13.24
CA ASP A 71 9.10 9.30 -14.02
C ASP A 71 10.11 10.11 -13.17
N SER A 72 9.61 10.81 -12.14
CA SER A 72 10.44 11.50 -11.14
C SER A 72 11.24 10.57 -10.22
N TRP A 73 11.01 9.26 -10.26
CA TRP A 73 11.74 8.25 -9.46
C TRP A 73 13.20 8.08 -9.94
N LEU A 74 13.54 8.51 -11.15
CA LEU A 74 14.90 8.37 -11.70
C LEU A 74 15.99 9.16 -10.93
N SER A 75 15.60 10.02 -9.98
CA SER A 75 16.52 10.65 -9.02
C SER A 75 16.74 9.79 -7.77
N SER A 76 17.98 9.74 -7.28
CA SER A 76 18.35 9.10 -6.01
C SER A 76 17.63 9.68 -4.79
N HIS A 77 17.09 10.90 -4.90
CA HIS A 77 16.30 11.55 -3.86
C HIS A 77 14.80 11.33 -4.14
N LEU A 78 14.21 10.35 -3.43
CA LEU A 78 12.82 9.91 -3.53
C LEU A 78 11.80 10.98 -3.06
N THR A 79 11.75 12.09 -3.78
CA THR A 79 10.77 13.15 -3.57
C THR A 79 9.38 12.68 -4.00
N LEU A 80 8.39 12.87 -3.13
CA LEU A 80 6.99 12.66 -3.49
C LEU A 80 6.62 13.65 -4.60
N PRO A 81 6.03 13.20 -5.73
CA PRO A 81 5.58 14.13 -6.76
C PRO A 81 4.48 15.05 -6.18
N PRO A 82 4.34 16.29 -6.69
CA PRO A 82 3.57 17.33 -6.01
C PRO A 82 2.14 16.91 -5.66
N SER A 83 1.84 16.86 -4.36
CA SER A 83 0.56 16.34 -3.84
C SER A 83 -0.69 17.18 -4.21
N SER A 84 -0.46 18.34 -4.84
CA SER A 84 -1.47 19.17 -5.50
C SER A 84 -1.99 18.58 -6.81
N LEU A 85 -1.23 17.72 -7.48
CA LEU A 85 -1.64 17.08 -8.74
C LEU A 85 -2.69 15.98 -8.50
N SER A 86 -3.61 15.84 -9.46
CA SER A 86 -4.48 14.66 -9.60
C SER A 86 -3.84 13.57 -10.46
N HIS A 87 -3.05 13.95 -11.48
CA HIS A 87 -2.45 13.05 -12.47
C HIS A 87 -0.94 12.93 -12.27
N TYR A 88 -0.42 11.71 -12.43
CA TYR A 88 0.99 11.39 -12.19
C TYR A 88 1.51 10.41 -13.26
N PRO A 89 2.39 10.83 -14.18
CA PRO A 89 2.93 9.97 -15.23
C PRO A 89 4.00 9.02 -14.69
N GLY A 90 4.04 7.82 -15.24
CA GLY A 90 5.01 6.81 -14.87
C GLY A 90 4.98 5.59 -15.78
N ASN A 91 5.62 4.53 -15.31
CA ASN A 91 5.81 3.28 -16.02
C ASN A 91 5.31 2.10 -15.16
N TYR A 92 4.70 1.13 -15.82
CA TYR A 92 4.18 -0.09 -15.24
C TYR A 92 4.80 -1.35 -15.87
N SER A 93 5.09 -2.37 -15.06
CA SER A 93 5.61 -3.67 -15.49
C SER A 93 4.91 -4.82 -14.74
N ASP A 94 4.32 -5.76 -15.46
CA ASP A 94 3.50 -6.87 -14.97
C ASP A 94 4.31 -8.15 -14.74
N ASP A 95 5.39 -8.04 -13.96
CA ASP A 95 6.44 -9.06 -13.77
C ASP A 95 7.16 -9.51 -15.07
N SER A 96 6.63 -9.17 -16.26
CA SER A 96 7.11 -9.57 -17.60
C SER A 96 8.42 -8.93 -18.06
N LYS A 97 9.00 -8.02 -17.24
CA LYS A 97 10.11 -7.10 -17.57
C LYS A 97 9.80 -6.01 -18.59
N SER A 98 8.65 -6.04 -19.27
CA SER A 98 8.26 -4.96 -20.18
C SER A 98 7.69 -3.76 -19.41
N TRP A 99 8.32 -2.59 -19.57
CA TRP A 99 7.80 -1.34 -19.04
C TRP A 99 6.91 -0.66 -20.08
N ARG A 100 5.72 -0.23 -19.66
CA ARG A 100 4.78 0.54 -20.49
C ARG A 100 4.34 1.83 -19.80
N PRO A 101 4.12 2.93 -20.55
CA PRO A 101 3.67 4.19 -19.98
C PRO A 101 2.27 4.05 -19.39
N VAL A 102 2.06 4.70 -18.25
CA VAL A 102 0.79 4.76 -17.54
C VAL A 102 0.61 6.13 -16.91
N GLU A 103 -0.64 6.58 -16.83
CA GLU A 103 -1.01 7.69 -15.95
C GLU A 103 -1.69 7.15 -14.70
N ILE A 104 -1.28 7.63 -13.53
CA ILE A 104 -1.95 7.32 -12.28
C ILE A 104 -2.72 8.54 -11.81
N SER A 105 -4.04 8.41 -11.84
CA SER A 105 -5.02 9.44 -11.55
C SER A 105 -5.63 9.23 -10.15
N ARG A 106 -5.46 10.19 -9.23
CA ARG A 106 -6.23 10.22 -7.98
C ARG A 106 -7.62 10.79 -8.23
N LEU A 107 -8.65 10.13 -7.72
CA LEU A 107 -10.04 10.63 -7.81
C LEU A 107 -10.31 11.87 -6.93
N THR A 108 -9.43 12.16 -5.97
CA THR A 108 -9.42 13.38 -5.16
C THR A 108 -7.98 13.87 -4.94
N THR A 109 -7.76 15.19 -4.97
CA THR A 109 -6.45 15.79 -4.62
C THR A 109 -6.17 15.64 -3.12
N LYS A 110 -4.90 15.75 -2.70
CA LYS A 110 -4.58 15.72 -1.25
C LYS A 110 -5.35 16.78 -0.47
N TYR A 111 -5.51 17.98 -1.02
CA TYR A 111 -6.26 19.07 -0.39
C TYR A 111 -7.74 18.69 -0.15
N GLN A 112 -8.41 18.10 -1.15
CA GLN A 112 -9.80 17.64 -1.00
C GLN A 112 -9.94 16.48 0.00
N HIS A 113 -8.93 15.61 0.07
CA HIS A 113 -8.86 14.53 1.06
C HIS A 113 -8.68 15.08 2.48
N ASP A 114 -7.69 15.95 2.72
CA ASP A 114 -7.46 16.58 4.01
C ASP A 114 -8.68 17.42 4.47
N GLN A 115 -9.31 18.17 3.55
CA GLN A 115 -10.53 18.93 3.84
C GLN A 115 -11.73 18.01 4.18
N SER A 116 -11.75 16.77 3.66
CA SER A 116 -12.78 15.80 4.02
C SER A 116 -12.53 15.21 5.41
N ASP A 117 -11.29 15.00 5.80
CA ASP A 117 -10.93 14.63 7.18
C ASP A 117 -11.29 15.75 8.17
N GLU A 118 -10.95 17.02 7.87
CA GLU A 118 -11.33 18.17 8.71
C GLU A 118 -12.85 18.29 8.86
N ARG A 119 -13.64 18.06 7.80
CA ARG A 119 -15.11 18.03 7.87
C ARG A 119 -15.63 16.89 8.76
N ILE A 120 -15.06 15.68 8.66
CA ILE A 120 -15.44 14.55 9.50
C ILE A 120 -15.14 14.86 10.97
N CYS A 121 -13.94 15.34 11.29
CA CYS A 121 -13.58 15.69 12.66
C CYS A 121 -14.39 16.86 13.21
N THR A 122 -14.60 17.93 12.43
CA THR A 122 -15.38 19.09 12.88
C THR A 122 -16.85 18.72 13.14
N SER A 123 -17.43 17.82 12.33
CA SER A 123 -18.82 17.38 12.50
C SER A 123 -19.04 16.32 13.59
N LEU A 124 -18.03 15.52 13.94
CA LEU A 124 -18.16 14.41 14.90
C LEU A 124 -17.49 14.66 16.26
N THR A 125 -16.40 15.41 16.29
CA THR A 125 -15.61 15.68 17.51
C THR A 125 -15.43 17.17 17.81
N GLN A 126 -16.02 18.06 17.00
CA GLN A 126 -15.93 19.54 17.14
C GLN A 126 -14.48 20.08 17.07
N THR A 127 -13.55 19.29 16.51
CA THR A 127 -12.12 19.62 16.38
C THR A 127 -11.68 19.57 14.93
N LYS A 128 -10.72 20.43 14.54
CA LYS A 128 -10.16 20.43 13.17
C LYS A 128 -9.45 19.13 12.79
N SER A 129 -8.92 18.40 13.78
CA SER A 129 -8.27 17.12 13.61
C SER A 129 -8.73 16.12 14.67
N CYS A 130 -8.71 14.84 14.31
CA CYS A 130 -9.15 13.71 15.11
C CYS A 130 -8.58 12.40 14.54
N SER A 131 -8.64 11.31 15.30
CA SER A 131 -8.50 9.97 14.71
C SER A 131 -9.82 9.63 13.99
N ILE A 132 -9.80 9.63 12.65
CA ILE A 132 -10.96 9.31 11.82
C ILE A 132 -11.53 7.92 12.17
N GLU A 133 -10.65 6.94 12.39
CA GLU A 133 -11.02 5.59 12.85
C GLU A 133 -11.85 5.64 14.14
N ARG A 134 -11.40 6.39 15.15
CA ARG A 134 -12.14 6.57 16.43
C ARG A 134 -13.40 7.42 16.30
N ALA A 135 -13.38 8.47 15.48
CA ALA A 135 -14.52 9.36 15.30
C ALA A 135 -15.69 8.65 14.59
N LEU A 136 -15.41 7.89 13.53
CA LEU A 136 -16.41 7.11 12.81
C LEU A 136 -16.94 5.92 13.62
N TRP A 137 -16.11 5.28 14.46
CA TRP A 137 -16.50 4.12 15.28
C TRP A 137 -17.75 4.35 16.12
N ASN A 138 -17.89 5.55 16.69
CA ASN A 138 -18.99 5.90 17.58
C ASN A 138 -20.25 6.40 16.84
N THR A 139 -20.26 6.41 15.51
CA THR A 139 -21.41 6.91 14.73
C THR A 139 -22.51 5.87 14.55
N GLU A 140 -23.76 6.30 14.63
CA GLU A 140 -24.93 5.44 14.39
C GLU A 140 -24.91 4.83 12.97
N ARG A 141 -24.42 5.58 11.97
CA ARG A 141 -24.19 5.08 10.60
C ARG A 141 -23.21 3.89 10.60
N PHE A 142 -22.08 3.98 11.30
CA PHE A 142 -21.13 2.88 11.35
C PHE A 142 -21.66 1.69 12.16
N GLN A 143 -22.42 1.92 13.24
CA GLN A 143 -23.05 0.84 14.01
C GLN A 143 -24.13 0.09 13.21
N LYS A 144 -24.83 0.76 12.28
CA LYS A 144 -25.69 0.12 11.27
C LYS A 144 -24.86 -0.65 10.22
N TRP A 145 -23.72 -0.09 9.81
CA TRP A 145 -22.81 -0.65 8.81
C TRP A 145 -22.09 -1.93 9.27
N LEU A 146 -21.69 -2.02 10.54
CA LEU A 146 -21.12 -3.24 11.13
C LEU A 146 -22.10 -4.42 11.06
N LYS A 147 -23.36 -4.16 11.40
CA LYS A 147 -24.45 -5.14 11.39
C LYS A 147 -24.93 -5.51 9.99
N ALA A 148 -24.48 -4.79 8.95
CA ALA A 148 -24.83 -5.10 7.58
C ALA A 148 -24.09 -6.35 7.06
N LYS A 149 -24.88 -7.28 6.50
CA LYS A 149 -24.38 -8.43 5.74
C LYS A 149 -24.13 -8.12 4.26
N ARG A 150 -24.74 -7.09 3.69
CA ARG A 150 -24.58 -6.69 2.28
C ARG A 150 -24.66 -5.17 2.15
N LEU A 151 -23.87 -4.61 1.25
CA LEU A 151 -23.88 -3.19 0.92
C LEU A 151 -25.12 -2.88 0.06
N THR A 152 -25.99 -1.97 0.50
CA THR A 152 -27.25 -1.63 -0.19
C THR A 152 -27.37 -0.11 -0.43
N PRO A 153 -28.21 0.35 -1.38
CA PRO A 153 -28.38 1.78 -1.67
C PRO A 153 -28.78 2.62 -0.45
N LEU A 154 -29.55 2.03 0.48
CA LEU A 154 -29.96 2.66 1.74
C LEU A 154 -28.77 2.90 2.69
N LEU A 155 -27.82 1.97 2.78
CA LEU A 155 -26.63 2.11 3.63
C LEU A 155 -25.67 3.20 3.14
N VAL A 156 -25.57 3.38 1.83
CA VAL A 156 -24.75 4.44 1.21
C VAL A 156 -25.48 5.76 1.02
N GLN A 157 -26.76 5.85 1.39
CA GLN A 157 -27.57 7.05 1.17
C GLN A 157 -26.97 8.26 1.90
N GLY A 158 -26.79 9.36 1.17
CA GLY A 158 -26.19 10.60 1.67
C GLY A 158 -24.65 10.62 1.69
N LEU A 159 -23.97 9.59 1.19
CA LEU A 159 -22.55 9.71 0.80
C LEU A 159 -22.47 10.45 -0.53
N ARG A 160 -21.68 11.54 -0.60
CA ARG A 160 -21.64 12.46 -1.75
C ARG A 160 -20.41 12.29 -2.64
N THR A 161 -19.86 11.08 -2.74
CA THR A 161 -18.71 10.79 -3.60
C THR A 161 -19.14 10.57 -5.06
N PRO A 162 -18.30 10.91 -6.07
CA PRO A 162 -18.64 10.73 -7.48
C PRO A 162 -19.05 9.29 -7.85
N MET A 163 -18.38 8.30 -7.25
CA MET A 163 -18.69 6.88 -7.43
C MET A 163 -20.09 6.48 -6.91
N LEU A 164 -20.70 7.26 -6.02
CA LEU A 164 -22.01 6.99 -5.41
C LEU A 164 -23.11 7.95 -5.87
N HIS A 165 -22.92 8.69 -6.96
CA HIS A 165 -23.96 9.57 -7.53
C HIS A 165 -25.22 8.77 -7.95
N CYS A 166 -25.04 7.57 -8.51
CA CYS A 166 -26.13 6.65 -8.86
C CYS A 166 -25.83 5.23 -8.30
N PRO A 167 -26.09 4.97 -7.00
CA PRO A 167 -25.62 3.77 -6.32
C PRO A 167 -26.50 2.55 -6.59
N SER A 168 -26.40 1.99 -7.80
CA SER A 168 -27.10 0.74 -8.14
C SER A 168 -26.58 -0.47 -7.35
N GLN A 169 -27.44 -1.43 -7.01
CA GLN A 169 -27.03 -2.65 -6.29
C GLN A 169 -25.91 -3.41 -7.03
N ARG A 170 -25.93 -3.42 -8.37
CA ARG A 170 -24.88 -4.03 -9.22
C ARG A 170 -23.52 -3.34 -9.07
N LEU A 171 -23.49 -2.04 -8.79
CA LEU A 171 -22.25 -1.31 -8.48
C LEU A 171 -21.76 -1.63 -7.06
N LEU A 172 -22.65 -1.63 -6.07
CA LEU A 172 -22.31 -1.95 -4.68
C LEU A 172 -21.81 -3.39 -4.52
N ASP A 173 -22.45 -4.35 -5.20
CA ASP A 173 -21.99 -5.74 -5.30
C ASP A 173 -20.60 -5.85 -5.95
N ARG A 174 -20.30 -5.03 -6.97
CA ARG A 174 -18.98 -4.97 -7.62
C ARG A 174 -17.92 -4.37 -6.70
N ILE A 175 -18.27 -3.38 -5.89
CA ILE A 175 -17.37 -2.77 -4.90
C ILE A 175 -16.99 -3.81 -3.85
N VAL A 176 -17.97 -4.49 -3.24
CA VAL A 176 -17.72 -5.56 -2.24
C VAL A 176 -16.85 -6.68 -2.82
N ARG A 177 -17.19 -7.17 -4.03
CA ARG A 177 -16.45 -8.23 -4.74
C ARG A 177 -15.01 -7.90 -5.12
N ARG A 178 -14.64 -6.62 -5.19
CA ARG A 178 -13.26 -6.18 -5.45
C ARG A 178 -12.52 -5.85 -4.18
N TYR A 179 -13.20 -5.22 -3.21
CA TYR A 179 -12.64 -4.81 -1.92
C TYR A 179 -12.14 -5.98 -1.03
N ALA A 180 -12.45 -7.24 -1.37
CA ALA A 180 -11.60 -8.38 -1.01
C ALA A 180 -11.00 -9.06 -2.25
N GLU A 181 -9.70 -8.84 -2.48
CA GLU A 181 -8.92 -9.62 -3.43
C GLU A 181 -8.46 -10.95 -2.77
N VAL A 182 -9.43 -11.85 -2.56
CA VAL A 182 -9.31 -13.23 -1.97
C VAL A 182 -9.21 -13.21 -0.43
N PRO A 183 -9.91 -14.09 0.35
CA PRO A 183 -10.49 -15.40 0.02
C PRO A 183 -11.72 -15.43 -0.90
N ASP A 184 -12.86 -14.88 -0.47
CA ASP A 184 -14.16 -15.04 -1.15
C ASP A 184 -14.38 -14.04 -2.29
N ALA A 185 -13.43 -14.00 -3.25
CA ALA A 185 -13.41 -13.09 -4.40
C ALA A 185 -14.56 -13.35 -5.40
N GLY A 186 -15.78 -12.98 -5.01
CA GLY A 186 -17.02 -13.31 -5.71
C GLY A 186 -18.27 -13.16 -4.82
N SER A 187 -18.12 -13.16 -3.50
CA SER A 187 -19.20 -12.87 -2.57
C SER A 187 -19.67 -11.41 -2.69
N VAL A 188 -20.99 -11.20 -2.59
CA VAL A 188 -21.60 -9.87 -2.44
C VAL A 188 -21.85 -9.52 -0.97
N TYR A 189 -21.52 -10.44 -0.06
CA TYR A 189 -21.75 -10.29 1.37
C TYR A 189 -20.48 -9.85 2.09
N MET A 190 -20.67 -9.01 3.10
CA MET A 190 -19.64 -8.38 3.93
C MET A 190 -19.26 -9.22 5.15
N ASP A 191 -19.72 -10.47 5.22
CA ASP A 191 -19.51 -11.37 6.38
C ASP A 191 -18.02 -11.77 6.56
N HIS A 192 -17.21 -11.66 5.51
CA HIS A 192 -15.76 -11.90 5.53
C HIS A 192 -14.92 -10.64 5.80
N PHE A 193 -15.55 -9.46 5.96
CA PHE A 193 -14.85 -8.23 6.34
C PHE A 193 -14.76 -8.13 7.87
N THR A 194 -13.56 -7.86 8.42
CA THR A 194 -13.46 -7.46 9.83
C THR A 194 -14.14 -6.10 10.03
N ASP A 195 -14.51 -5.78 11.27
CA ASP A 195 -15.07 -4.46 11.62
C ASP A 195 -14.21 -3.30 11.12
N ARG A 196 -12.88 -3.48 11.14
CA ARG A 196 -11.90 -2.51 10.65
C ARG A 196 -11.93 -2.37 9.12
N ASP A 197 -12.22 -3.44 8.40
CA ASP A 197 -12.35 -3.42 6.93
C ASP A 197 -13.69 -2.84 6.51
N LYS A 198 -14.76 -3.12 7.26
CA LYS A 198 -16.06 -2.44 7.13
C LYS A 198 -15.91 -0.93 7.37
N LEU A 199 -15.12 -0.50 8.37
CA LEU A 199 -14.83 0.91 8.67
C LEU A 199 -14.07 1.61 7.55
N ARG A 200 -12.98 1.00 7.08
CA ARG A 200 -12.19 1.47 5.94
C ARG A 200 -13.04 1.57 4.66
N LEU A 201 -13.95 0.63 4.42
CA LEU A 201 -14.89 0.66 3.29
C LEU A 201 -15.85 1.85 3.41
N LEU A 202 -16.40 2.12 4.60
CA LEU A 202 -17.27 3.28 4.84
C LEU A 202 -16.53 4.60 4.56
N TYR A 203 -15.30 4.74 5.07
CA TYR A 203 -14.47 5.93 4.84
C TYR A 203 -14.06 6.11 3.37
N MET A 204 -13.67 5.03 2.71
CA MET A 204 -13.37 5.03 1.28
C MET A 204 -14.59 5.48 0.46
N LEU A 205 -15.79 5.01 0.81
CA LEU A 205 -17.03 5.40 0.16
C LEU A 205 -17.50 6.83 0.50
N SER A 206 -17.04 7.41 1.61
CA SER A 206 -17.35 8.81 1.96
C SER A 206 -16.35 9.84 1.42
N VAL A 207 -15.10 9.45 1.12
CA VAL A 207 -14.03 10.37 0.66
C VAL A 207 -13.50 10.08 -0.76
N ASN A 208 -13.58 8.84 -1.24
CA ASN A 208 -13.13 8.40 -2.58
C ASN A 208 -11.64 8.67 -2.87
N THR A 209 -10.76 8.00 -2.10
CA THR A 209 -9.31 8.24 -2.06
C THR A 209 -8.47 7.41 -3.04
N HIS A 210 -9.06 6.47 -3.78
CA HIS A 210 -8.30 5.52 -4.61
C HIS A 210 -7.62 6.18 -5.84
N PRO A 211 -6.38 5.75 -6.17
CA PRO A 211 -5.81 5.99 -7.49
C PRO A 211 -6.34 4.97 -8.52
N ILE A 212 -6.55 5.45 -9.75
CA ILE A 212 -6.78 4.66 -10.95
C ILE A 212 -5.49 4.65 -11.76
N MET A 213 -5.11 3.50 -12.33
CA MET A 213 -4.09 3.42 -13.38
C MET A 213 -4.79 3.39 -14.74
N LEU A 214 -4.36 4.27 -15.64
CA LEU A 214 -4.72 4.31 -17.04
C LEU A 214 -3.47 3.94 -17.85
N GLN A 215 -3.62 3.15 -18.91
CA GLN A 215 -2.57 2.99 -19.91
C GLN A 215 -2.73 4.08 -20.96
N VAL A 216 -1.60 4.66 -21.38
CA VAL A 216 -1.50 5.70 -22.41
C VAL A 216 -1.16 5.06 -23.75
#